data_AF-A0A965EV33-F1
#
_entry.id   AF-A0A965EV33-F1
#
_cell.length_a   1.000
_cell.length_b   1.000
_cell.length_c   1.000
_cell.angle_alpha   90.00
_cell.angle_beta   90.00
_cell.angle_gamma   90.00
#
_symmetry.space_group_name_H-M   'P 1'
#
loop_
_entity.id
_entity.type
_entity.pdbx_description
1 polymer ?
#
loop_
_entity_poly.entity_id
_entity_poly.type
_entity_poly.pdbx_seq_one_letter_code
_entity_poly.pdbx_strand_id
1 'polypeptide(L)' 'MNCIYCKNCVGVDRYEFLVETGRKVICKECSVEDRAVGYMDFNHKTAPQLVMVPSNAKETIRILDRANRRSR' A
#
# COMPACT_ATOMS: atom_id res chain seq x y z
N MET A 1 -24.70 -1.48 -2.25
CA MET A 1 -23.57 -0.66 -2.74
C MET A 1 -22.59 -1.63 -3.39
N ASN A 2 -22.57 -1.63 -4.72
CA ASN A 2 -22.07 -2.78 -5.48
C ASN A 2 -20.75 -2.43 -6.15
N CYS A 3 -19.83 -3.40 -6.16
CA CYS A 3 -18.57 -3.26 -6.87
C CYS A 3 -18.85 -3.02 -8.36
N ILE A 4 -18.14 -2.08 -8.98
CA ILE A 4 -18.31 -1.79 -10.41
C ILE A 4 -18.01 -3.02 -11.30
N TYR A 5 -17.10 -3.91 -10.85
CA TYR A 5 -16.64 -5.08 -11.59
C TYR A 5 -17.48 -6.33 -11.32
N CYS A 6 -17.43 -6.88 -10.11
CA CYS A 6 -18.08 -8.16 -9.78
C CYS A 6 -19.53 -8.02 -9.29
N LYS A 7 -20.04 -6.79 -9.15
CA LYS A 7 -21.40 -6.47 -8.63
C LYS A 7 -21.69 -6.96 -7.19
N ASN A 8 -20.74 -7.61 -6.51
CA ASN A 8 -20.87 -7.98 -5.10
C ASN A 8 -20.96 -6.76 -4.17
N CYS A 9 -21.53 -6.97 -2.98
CA CYS A 9 -21.63 -5.96 -1.94
C CYS A 9 -20.23 -5.55 -1.44
N VAL A 10 -19.96 -4.24 -1.38
CA VAL A 10 -18.65 -3.69 -0.95
C VAL A 10 -18.54 -3.56 0.58
N GLY A 11 -19.67 -3.62 1.30
CA GLY A 11 -19.76 -3.27 2.72
C GLY A 11 -19.89 -1.77 2.94
N VAL A 12 -20.41 -1.36 4.12
CA VAL A 12 -20.70 0.05 4.44
C VAL A 12 -19.42 0.85 4.66
N ASP A 13 -18.57 0.43 5.61
CA ASP A 13 -17.33 1.13 5.95
C ASP A 13 -16.42 1.40 4.74
N ARG A 14 -16.29 0.40 3.86
CA ARG A 14 -15.47 0.52 2.66
C ARG A 14 -16.11 1.45 1.63
N TYR A 15 -17.44 1.44 1.49
CA TYR A 15 -18.12 2.36 0.60
C TYR A 15 -17.93 3.81 1.06
N GLU A 16 -18.15 4.08 2.34
CA GLU A 16 -17.96 5.41 2.94
C GLU A 16 -16.54 5.92 2.66
N PHE A 17 -15.52 5.12 2.98
CA PHE A 17 -14.12 5.45 2.69
C PHE A 17 -13.87 5.75 1.21
N LEU A 18 -14.42 4.95 0.29
CA LEU A 18 -14.21 5.14 -1.15
C LEU A 18 -14.89 6.41 -1.66
N VAL A 19 -16.06 6.75 -1.15
CA VAL A 19 -16.78 7.98 -1.50
C VAL A 19 -16.04 9.21 -0.95
N GLU A 20 -15.67 9.20 0.33
CA GLU A 20 -14.95 10.30 0.97
C GLU A 20 -13.60 10.59 0.30
N THR A 21 -12.88 9.53 -0.09
CA THR A 21 -11.57 9.67 -0.77
C THR A 21 -11.68 9.89 -2.29
N GLY A 22 -12.89 9.98 -2.84
CA GLY A 22 -13.13 10.16 -4.28
C GLY A 22 -12.66 8.98 -5.14
N ARG A 23 -12.53 7.80 -4.55
CA ARG A 23 -12.06 6.57 -5.22
C ARG A 23 -13.22 5.79 -5.83
N LYS A 24 -12.90 4.94 -6.81
CA LYS A 24 -13.89 4.07 -7.46
C LYS A 24 -14.43 3.04 -6.46
N VAL A 25 -15.75 2.79 -6.51
CA VAL A 25 -16.44 1.82 -5.64
C VAL A 25 -16.11 0.39 -6.07
N ILE A 26 -15.00 -0.14 -5.54
CA ILE A 26 -14.44 -1.45 -5.89
C ILE A 26 -14.33 -2.31 -4.61
N CYS A 27 -14.79 -3.57 -4.67
CA CYS A 27 -14.66 -4.51 -3.56
C CYS A 27 -13.18 -4.86 -3.28
N LYS A 28 -12.91 -5.49 -2.14
CA LYS A 28 -11.55 -5.87 -1.75
C LYS A 28 -10.91 -6.88 -2.73
N GLU A 29 -11.71 -7.79 -3.29
CA GLU A 29 -11.24 -8.84 -4.20
C GLU A 29 -10.92 -8.31 -5.60
N CYS A 30 -11.66 -7.30 -6.09
CA CYS A 30 -11.39 -6.67 -7.38
C CYS A 30 -10.37 -5.53 -7.28
N SER A 31 -9.91 -5.18 -6.08
CA SER A 31 -8.91 -4.14 -5.89
C SER A 31 -7.55 -4.65 -6.35
N VAL A 32 -6.95 -3.97 -7.33
CA VAL A 32 -5.60 -4.24 -7.83
C VAL A 32 -4.51 -3.44 -7.08
N GLU A 33 -4.91 -2.66 -6.08
CA GLU A 33 -3.98 -1.90 -5.24
C GLU A 33 -3.14 -2.85 -4.37
N ASP A 34 -1.83 -2.87 -4.62
CA ASP A 34 -0.87 -3.61 -3.82
C ASP A 34 -0.44 -2.82 -2.58
N ARG A 35 -0.15 -3.52 -1.48
CA ARG A 35 0.30 -2.90 -0.22
C ARG A 35 1.65 -2.20 -0.41
N ALA A 36 1.78 -1.00 0.17
CA ALA A 36 3.07 -0.31 0.25
C ALA A 36 4.10 -1.16 1.03
N VAL A 37 5.36 -1.08 0.63
CA VAL A 37 6.48 -1.83 1.20
C VAL A 37 7.27 -0.92 2.13
N GLY A 38 7.61 -1.41 3.32
CA GLY A 38 8.37 -0.66 4.33
C GLY A 38 9.84 -1.09 4.39
N TYR A 39 10.75 -0.12 4.48
CA TYR A 39 12.18 -0.32 4.72
C TYR A 39 12.60 0.40 5.99
N MET A 40 13.47 -0.23 6.77
CA MET A 40 14.01 0.39 7.99
C MET A 40 15.25 1.22 7.63
N ASP A 41 15.26 2.49 7.99
CA ASP A 41 16.45 3.33 8.00
C ASP A 41 17.06 3.35 9.41
N PHE A 42 18.29 2.87 9.53
CA PHE A 42 19.03 2.78 10.78
C PHE A 42 20.02 3.94 11.00
N ASN A 43 19.91 5.02 10.23
CA ASN A 43 20.77 6.20 10.41
C ASN A 43 20.67 6.79 11.84
N HIS A 44 19.52 6.65 12.51
CA HIS A 44 19.37 7.03 13.91
C HIS A 44 19.70 5.86 14.85
N LYS A 45 20.70 6.05 15.72
CA LYS A 45 21.32 5.01 16.57
C LYS A 45 20.35 4.21 17.45
N THR A 46 19.28 4.82 17.93
CA THR A 46 18.34 4.21 18.91
C THR A 46 16.88 4.20 18.46
N ALA A 47 16.56 4.84 17.33
CA ALA A 47 15.17 5.04 16.88
C ALA A 47 15.12 4.98 15.35
N PRO A 48 15.30 3.77 14.78
CA PRO A 48 15.28 3.62 13.34
C PRO A 48 13.90 3.97 12.79
N GLN A 49 13.88 4.55 11.59
CA GLN A 49 12.68 5.07 10.96
C GLN A 49 12.13 4.07 9.94
N LEU A 50 10.80 3.92 9.88
CA LEU A 50 10.15 3.14 8.83
C LEU A 50 9.83 4.04 7.64
N VAL A 51 10.49 3.78 6.51
CA VAL A 51 10.24 4.47 5.24
C VAL A 51 9.28 3.63 4.41
N MET A 52 8.12 4.18 4.08
CA MET A 52 7.09 3.52 3.27
C MET A 52 7.25 3.88 1.79
N VAL A 53 7.21 2.88 0.93
CA VAL A 53 7.37 3.02 -0.53
C VAL A 53 6.13 2.45 -1.21
N PRO A 54 5.53 3.16 -2.17
CA PRO A 54 4.38 2.65 -2.91
C PRO A 54 4.77 1.41 -3.72
N SER A 55 3.87 0.44 -3.78
CA SER A 55 4.06 -0.86 -4.44
C SER A 55 4.37 -0.77 -5.94
N ASN A 56 3.96 0.32 -6.59
CA ASN A 56 4.20 0.56 -8.00
C ASN A 56 5.67 0.97 -8.33
N ALA A 57 6.46 1.41 -7.35
CA ALA A 57 7.82 1.90 -7.55
C ALA A 57 8.86 0.75 -7.61
N LYS A 58 8.71 -0.14 -8.59
CA LYS A 58 9.47 -1.41 -8.68
C LYS A 58 10.99 -1.24 -8.65
N GLU A 59 11.53 -0.26 -9.39
CA GLU A 59 12.99 -0.04 -9.42
C GLU A 59 13.50 0.53 -8.09
N THR A 60 12.72 1.43 -7.46
CA THR A 60 13.02 1.97 -6.13
C THR A 60 13.03 0.86 -5.08
N ILE A 61 12.04 -0.03 -5.10
CA ILE A 61 11.97 -1.21 -4.24
C ILE A 61 13.23 -2.08 -4.45
N ARG A 62 13.62 -2.36 -5.70
CA ARG A 62 14.81 -3.17 -6.00
C ARG A 62 16.11 -2.57 -5.44
N ILE A 63 16.28 -1.26 -5.54
CA ILE A 63 17.45 -0.54 -5.01
C ILE A 63 17.44 -0.59 -3.48
N LEU A 64 16.29 -0.33 -2.85
CA LEU A 64 16.14 -0.33 -1.40
C LEU A 64 16.33 -1.72 -0.80
N ASP A 65 15.83 -2.78 -1.44
CA ASP A 65 16.09 -4.16 -1.04
C ASP A 65 17.59 -4.47 -1.01
N ARG A 66 18.33 -4.02 -2.04
CA ARG A 66 19.79 -4.21 -2.10
C ARG A 66 20.50 -3.41 -1.01
N ALA A 67 20.08 -2.17 -0.77
CA ALA A 67 20.68 -1.31 0.25
C ALA A 67 20.41 -1.85 1.67
N ASN A 68 19.16 -2.19 1.98
CA ASN A 68 18.73 -2.65 3.29
C ASN A 68 19.30 -4.04 3.66
N ARG A 69 19.64 -4.86 2.66
CA ARG A 69 20.40 -6.11 2.90
C ARG A 69 21.85 -5.87 3.32
N ARG A 70 22.47 -4.79 2.86
CA ARG A 70 23.89 -4.46 3.17
C ARG A 70 24.05 -3.70 4.48
N SER A 71 23.00 -3.03 4.95
CA SER A 71 23.00 -2.27 6.20
C SER A 71 22.71 -3.13 7.44
N ARG A 72 22.54 -4.44 7.26
CA ARG A 72 22.36 -5.43 8.34
C ARG A 72 23.60 -6.31 8.44
#